data_AF-A0AAV1CUF0-F1
#
_entry.id   AF-A0AAV1CUF0-F1
#
_cell.length_a   1.000
_cell.length_b   1.000
_cell.length_c   1.000
_cell.angle_alpha   90.00
_cell.angle_beta   90.00
_cell.angle_gamma   90.00
#
_symmetry.space_group_name_H-M   'P 1'
#
loop_
_entity.id
_entity.type
_entity.pdbx_description
1 polymer ?
#
loop_
_entity_poly.entity_id
_entity_poly.type
_entity_poly.pdbx_seq_one_letter_code
_entity_poly.pdbx_strand_id
1 'polypeptide(L)'
;MGRTISYLSLCNKLQEVWDETEGFALMNLGRDYFLAKFWKAEDFQKILKSGPLYFYGAYFHIWEWDSSFDAATNKVKSLTVWARMPGLPVHYYNKGFLRHIGQLLGRVVQIDH
;
A
#
# COMPACT_ATOMS: atom_id res chain seq x y z
N MET A 1 -12.58 -2.65 17.20
CA MET A 1 -13.70 -3.21 16.41
C MET A 1 -13.56 -2.65 14.99
N GLY A 2 -13.03 -3.44 14.06
CA GLY A 2 -12.83 -3.01 12.68
C GLY A 2 -14.16 -3.02 11.92
N ARG A 3 -14.45 -1.95 11.18
CA ARG A 3 -15.62 -1.89 10.30
C ARG A 3 -15.32 -2.74 9.07
N THR A 4 -16.13 -3.76 8.78
CA THR A 4 -16.02 -4.51 7.51
C THR A 4 -16.47 -3.59 6.38
N ILE A 5 -15.56 -3.28 5.46
CA ILE A 5 -15.85 -2.46 4.29
C ILE A 5 -16.56 -3.35 3.27
N SER A 6 -17.70 -2.90 2.75
CA SER A 6 -18.42 -3.67 1.74
C SER A 6 -17.58 -3.78 0.47
N TYR A 7 -17.60 -4.97 -0.16
CA TYR A 7 -16.87 -5.21 -1.41
C TYR A 7 -17.19 -4.17 -2.48
N LEU A 8 -18.46 -3.80 -2.62
CA LEU A 8 -18.90 -2.82 -3.61
C LEU A 8 -18.34 -1.42 -3.31
N SER A 9 -18.34 -1.00 -2.03
CA SER A 9 -17.76 0.28 -1.63
C SER A 9 -16.25 0.32 -1.88
N LEU A 10 -15.55 -0.79 -1.62
CA LEU A 10 -14.13 -0.91 -1.93
C LEU A 10 -13.87 -0.84 -3.43
N CYS A 11 -14.61 -1.61 -4.24
CA CYS A 11 -14.48 -1.58 -5.70
C CYS A 11 -14.64 -0.17 -6.26
N ASN A 12 -15.72 0.52 -5.87
CA ASN A 12 -15.98 1.88 -6.35
C ASN A 12 -14.86 2.84 -5.93
N LYS A 13 -14.35 2.71 -4.70
CA LYS A 13 -13.27 3.60 -4.24
C LYS A 13 -11.94 3.31 -4.93
N LEU A 14 -11.62 2.04 -5.17
CA LEU A 14 -10.41 1.66 -5.91
C LEU A 14 -10.49 2.09 -7.37
N GLN A 15 -11.67 2.06 -8.00
CA GLN A 15 -11.87 2.60 -9.35
C GLN A 15 -11.66 4.11 -9.40
N GLU A 16 -12.08 4.85 -8.37
CA GLU A 16 -11.83 6.29 -8.28
C GLU A 16 -10.35 6.61 -8.04
N VAL A 17 -9.66 5.82 -7.21
CA VAL A 17 -8.25 6.07 -6.84
C VAL A 17 -7.27 5.58 -7.91
N TRP A 18 -7.67 4.59 -8.71
CA TRP A 18 -6.86 4.01 -9.80
C TRP A 18 -7.44 4.34 -11.19
N ASP A 19 -8.11 5.48 -11.32
CA ASP A 19 -8.73 5.97 -12.55
C ASP A 19 -7.71 6.21 -13.68
N GLU A 20 -6.46 6.52 -13.33
CA GLU A 20 -5.35 6.66 -14.27
C GLU A 20 -4.81 5.33 -14.84
N THR A 21 -5.29 4.18 -14.37
CA THR A 21 -4.89 2.87 -14.89
C THR A 21 -5.69 2.48 -16.13
N GLU A 22 -5.14 1.60 -16.97
CA GLU A 22 -5.89 1.06 -18.12
C GLU A 22 -6.99 0.05 -17.75
N GLY A 23 -7.21 -0.14 -16.44
CA GLY A 23 -8.20 -1.03 -15.89
C GLY A 23 -7.57 -2.19 -15.09
N PHE A 24 -8.39 -2.74 -14.19
CA PHE A 24 -8.04 -3.84 -13.33
C PHE A 24 -9.26 -4.70 -13.00
N ALA A 25 -9.03 -5.96 -12.63
CA ALA A 25 -10.02 -6.88 -12.11
C ALA A 25 -9.77 -7.01 -10.61
N LEU A 26 -10.82 -6.88 -9.81
CA LEU A 26 -10.77 -7.15 -8.38
C LEU A 26 -11.46 -8.48 -8.07
N MET A 27 -10.86 -9.28 -7.21
CA MET A 27 -11.41 -10.52 -6.70
C MET A 27 -11.34 -10.52 -5.17
N ASN A 28 -12.46 -10.83 -4.52
CA ASN A 28 -12.52 -10.97 -3.07
C ASN A 28 -11.99 -12.36 -2.67
N LEU A 29 -10.95 -12.40 -1.83
CA LEU A 29 -10.36 -13.65 -1.31
C LEU A 29 -10.94 -14.03 0.07
N GLY A 30 -11.78 -13.19 0.65
CA GLY A 30 -12.31 -13.33 2.00
C GLY A 30 -11.32 -12.84 3.07
N ARG A 31 -11.81 -12.73 4.32
CA ARG A 31 -11.03 -12.27 5.49
C ARG A 31 -10.29 -10.95 5.27
N ASP A 32 -10.97 -9.99 4.64
CA ASP A 32 -10.46 -8.66 4.32
C ASP A 32 -9.26 -8.64 3.34
N TYR A 33 -9.05 -9.72 2.57
CA TYR A 33 -8.07 -9.78 1.48
C TYR A 33 -8.73 -9.66 0.10
N PHE A 34 -8.06 -8.93 -0.79
CA PHE A 34 -8.51 -8.70 -2.16
C PHE A 34 -7.33 -8.87 -3.12
N LEU A 35 -7.58 -9.48 -4.27
CA LEU A 35 -6.61 -9.59 -5.35
C LEU A 35 -7.00 -8.62 -6.46
N ALA A 36 -6.11 -7.68 -6.76
CA ALA A 36 -6.21 -6.81 -7.93
C ALA A 36 -5.27 -7.33 -9.03
N LYS A 37 -5.82 -7.64 -10.20
CA LYS A 37 -5.07 -7.96 -11.41
C LYS A 37 -5.08 -6.74 -12.32
N PHE A 38 -3.91 -6.19 -12.63
CA PHE A 38 -3.77 -5.06 -13.56
C PHE A 38 -3.45 -5.54 -14.97
N TRP A 39 -3.87 -4.78 -15.99
CA TRP A 39 -3.63 -5.16 -17.39
C TRP A 39 -2.20 -4.85 -17.80
N LYS A 40 -1.66 -3.77 -17.25
CA LYS A 40 -0.28 -3.31 -17.44
C LYS A 40 0.52 -3.45 -16.15
N ALA A 41 1.76 -3.93 -16.30
CA ALA A 41 2.69 -4.03 -15.19
C ALA A 41 3.09 -2.63 -14.68
N GLU A 42 3.13 -1.65 -15.58
CA GLU A 42 3.47 -0.26 -15.28
C GLU A 42 2.48 0.37 -14.28
N ASP A 43 1.19 0.05 -14.42
CA ASP A 43 0.13 0.57 -13.53
C ASP A 43 0.27 0.00 -12.12
N PHE A 44 0.54 -1.30 -12.01
CA PHE A 44 0.86 -1.92 -10.72
C PHE A 44 2.09 -1.29 -10.06
N GLN A 45 3.17 -1.07 -10.83
CA GLN A 45 4.40 -0.45 -10.32
C GLN A 45 4.19 1.00 -9.86
N LYS A 46 3.34 1.77 -10.56
CA LYS A 46 2.95 3.12 -10.12
C LYS A 46 2.20 3.06 -8.79
N ILE A 47 1.20 2.20 -8.67
CA ILE A 47 0.39 2.06 -7.46
C ILE A 47 1.24 1.63 -6.27
N LEU A 48 2.16 0.68 -6.46
CA LEU A 48 3.05 0.22 -5.40
C LEU A 48 3.94 1.36 -4.88
N LYS A 49 4.36 2.28 -5.75
CA LYS A 49 5.15 3.47 -5.40
C LYS A 49 4.32 4.58 -4.76
N SER A 50 3.03 4.69 -5.08
CA SER A 50 2.13 5.69 -4.48
C SER A 50 1.86 5.44 -2.99
N GLY A 51 2.19 4.25 -2.48
CA GLY A 51 2.14 3.93 -1.05
C GLY A 51 0.81 3.34 -0.58
N PRO A 52 0.56 3.29 0.75
CA PRO A 52 -0.57 2.60 1.34
C PRO A 52 -1.81 3.45 1.15
N LEU A 53 -2.91 2.83 0.76
CA LEU A 53 -4.17 3.55 0.60
C LEU A 53 -4.85 3.70 1.96
N TYR A 54 -5.42 4.87 2.20
CA TYR A 54 -6.23 5.13 3.38
C TYR A 54 -7.61 5.60 2.96
N PHE A 55 -8.62 4.78 3.22
CA PHE A 55 -10.01 5.14 3.00
C PHE A 55 -10.91 4.35 3.96
N TYR A 56 -12.08 4.91 4.27
CA TYR A 56 -13.04 4.37 5.24
C TYR A 56 -12.46 4.08 6.65
N GLY A 57 -11.41 4.79 7.05
CA GLY A 57 -10.79 4.62 8.37
C GLY A 57 -9.91 3.39 8.50
N ALA A 58 -9.52 2.76 7.38
CA ALA A 58 -8.62 1.62 7.33
C ALA A 58 -7.43 1.89 6.40
N TYR A 59 -6.28 1.34 6.75
CA TYR A 59 -5.11 1.29 5.88
C TYR A 59 -5.14 0.01 5.07
N PHE A 60 -5.00 0.15 3.76
CA PHE A 60 -4.85 -0.96 2.84
C PHE A 60 -3.39 -1.10 2.48
N HIS A 61 -2.83 -2.25 2.82
CA HIS A 61 -1.51 -2.64 2.38
C HIS A 61 -1.61 -3.29 1.01
N ILE A 62 -0.76 -2.86 0.08
CA ILE A 62 -0.68 -3.40 -1.28
C ILE A 62 0.69 -4.03 -1.41
N TRP A 63 0.72 -5.26 -1.91
CA TRP A 63 1.95 -5.99 -2.18
C TRP A 63 1.79 -6.87 -3.43
N GLU A 64 2.91 -7.38 -3.92
CA GLU A 64 2.94 -8.28 -5.07
C GLU A 64 2.32 -9.64 -4.74
N TRP A 65 1.55 -10.19 -5.67
CA TRP A 65 0.89 -11.48 -5.47
C TRP A 65 1.90 -12.63 -5.28
N ASP A 66 1.64 -13.48 -4.29
CA ASP A 66 2.39 -14.71 -4.05
C ASP A 66 1.46 -15.90 -4.28
N SER A 67 1.86 -16.85 -5.14
CA SER A 67 1.05 -18.03 -5.44
C SER A 67 0.86 -18.96 -4.25
N SER A 68 1.69 -18.84 -3.21
CA SER A 68 1.56 -19.56 -1.94
C SER A 68 0.65 -18.85 -0.93
N PHE A 69 0.04 -17.72 -1.30
CA PHE A 69 -0.84 -16.95 -0.43
C PHE A 69 -2.12 -17.72 -0.09
N ASP A 70 -2.44 -17.77 1.20
CA ASP A 70 -3.69 -18.30 1.72
C ASP A 70 -4.31 -17.34 2.74
N ALA A 71 -5.47 -16.77 2.42
CA ALA A 71 -6.20 -15.84 3.28
C ALA A 71 -6.56 -16.47 4.64
N ALA A 72 -6.70 -17.80 4.73
CA ALA A 72 -7.10 -18.49 5.95
C ALA A 72 -5.98 -18.60 6.99
N THR A 73 -4.73 -18.67 6.53
CA THR A 73 -3.55 -18.89 7.37
C THR A 73 -2.57 -17.72 7.37
N ASN A 74 -2.75 -16.76 6.45
CA ASN A 74 -1.84 -15.64 6.34
C ASN A 74 -1.82 -14.79 7.63
N LYS A 75 -0.62 -14.64 8.19
CA LYS A 75 -0.29 -13.65 9.21
C LYS A 75 0.58 -12.61 8.54
N VAL A 76 0.23 -11.33 8.67
CA VAL A 76 1.08 -10.24 8.18
C VAL A 76 2.42 -10.30 8.93
N LYS A 77 3.46 -10.86 8.28
CA LYS A 77 4.79 -11.05 8.88
C LYS A 77 5.62 -9.77 8.87
N SER A 78 5.42 -8.92 7.87
CA SER A 78 6.07 -7.63 7.71
C SER A 78 5.13 -6.67 6.99
N LEU A 79 5.14 -5.41 7.40
CA LEU A 79 4.35 -4.34 6.80
C LEU A 79 5.29 -3.23 6.36
N THR A 80 5.30 -2.92 5.06
CA THR A 80 6.01 -1.73 4.56
C THR A 80 5.13 -0.53 4.82
N VAL A 81 5.59 0.38 5.69
CA VAL A 81 4.89 1.62 6.05
C VAL A 81 5.61 2.84 5.49
N TRP A 82 4.84 3.89 5.26
CA TRP A 82 5.36 5.19 4.85
C TRP A 82 5.39 6.13 6.04
N ALA A 83 6.60 6.48 6.49
CA ALA A 83 6.80 7.47 7.54
C ALA A 83 6.90 8.86 6.91
N ARG A 84 5.96 9.76 7.24
CA ARG A 84 6.01 11.17 6.84
C ARG A 84 6.56 12.01 7.99
N MET A 85 7.47 12.93 7.69
CA MET A 85 8.06 13.87 8.67
C MET A 85 7.64 15.31 8.31
N PRO A 86 6.41 15.73 8.68
CA PRO A 86 5.95 17.09 8.39
C PRO A 86 6.78 18.11 9.17
N GLY A 87 7.11 19.24 8.53
CA GLY A 87 7.86 20.33 9.17
C GLY A 87 9.35 20.07 9.35
N LEU A 88 9.92 19.07 8.66
CA LEU A 88 11.37 18.85 8.67
C LEU A 88 12.09 20.07 8.07
N PRO A 89 12.97 20.76 8.82
CA PRO A 89 13.72 21.88 8.27
C PRO A 89 14.55 21.47 7.05
N VAL A 90 14.64 22.35 6.04
CA VAL A 90 15.28 22.04 4.75
C VAL A 90 16.73 21.54 4.88
N HIS A 91 17.48 22.00 5.88
CA HIS A 91 18.86 21.56 6.14
C HIS A 91 18.95 20.12 6.64
N TYR A 92 17.87 19.54 7.15
CA TYR A 92 17.77 18.12 7.51
C TYR A 92 17.23 17.25 6.37
N TYR A 93 16.87 17.84 5.22
CA TYR A 93 16.42 17.12 4.03
C TYR A 93 17.60 16.49 3.27
N ASN A 94 18.40 15.72 3.99
CA ASN A 94 19.55 14.98 3.50
C ASN A 94 19.20 13.48 3.54
N LYS A 95 19.41 12.78 2.42
CA LYS A 95 19.22 11.32 2.34
C LYS A 95 19.92 10.54 3.45
N GLY A 96 21.13 10.94 3.86
CA GLY A 96 21.86 10.32 4.96
C GLY A 96 21.13 10.46 6.30
N PHE A 97 20.62 11.66 6.59
CA PHE A 97 19.86 11.94 7.80
C PHE A 97 18.50 11.23 7.81
N LEU A 98 17.76 11.33 6.71
CA LEU A 98 16.47 10.63 6.54
C LEU A 98 16.64 9.11 6.64
N ARG A 99 17.71 8.56 6.06
CA ARG A 99 18.04 7.13 6.18
C ARG A 99 18.37 6.77 7.62
N HIS A 100 19.13 7.59 8.33
CA HIS A 100 19.46 7.35 9.72
C HIS A 100 18.20 7.29 10.59
N ILE A 101 17.29 8.26 10.46
CA ILE A 101 16.00 8.22 11.18
C ILE A 101 15.17 7.01 10.75
N GLY A 102 15.06 6.75 9.44
CA GLY A 102 14.31 5.61 8.94
C GLY A 102 14.83 4.27 9.47
N GLN A 103 16.16 4.13 9.62
CA GLN A 103 16.79 2.94 10.19
C GLN A 103 16.47 2.73 11.67
N LEU A 104 16.15 3.80 12.42
CA LEU A 104 15.65 3.68 13.80
C LEU A 104 14.23 3.11 13.84
N LEU A 105 13.42 3.35 12.80
CA LEU A 105 12.06 2.81 12.69
C LEU A 105 12.05 1.38 12.11
N GLY A 106 13.03 1.03 11.29
CA GLY A 106 13.17 -0.30 10.72
C GLY A 106 13.98 -0.32 9.43
N ARG A 107 13.78 -1.37 8.61
CA ARG A 107 14.45 -1.47 7.30
C ARG A 107 13.91 -0.40 6.35
N VAL A 108 14.76 0.54 5.96
CA VAL A 108 14.42 1.56 4.96
C VAL A 108 14.39 0.92 3.57
N VAL A 109 13.22 0.93 2.93
CA VAL A 109 13.03 0.43 1.55
C VAL A 109 13.35 1.51 0.53
N GLN A 110 12.80 2.71 0.73
CA GLN A 110 12.95 3.85 -0.17
C GLN A 110 12.91 5.17 0.62
N ILE A 111 13.57 6.19 0.09
CA ILE A 111 13.47 7.58 0.56
C ILE A 111 13.11 8.43 -0.65
N ASP A 112 11.96 9.10 -0.58
CA ASP A 112 11.52 10.03 -1.62
C ASP A 112 12.34 11.33 -1.57
N HIS A 113 12.48 11.96 -2.74
CA HIS A 113 13.23 13.19 -2.93
C HIS A 113 12.30 14.38 -3.11
#